data_AF-A0AAD4EBV2-F1
#
_entry.id   AF-A0AAD4EBV2-F1
#
_cell.length_a   1.000
_cell.length_b   1.000
_cell.length_c   1.000
_cell.angle_alpha   90.00
_cell.angle_beta   90.00
_cell.angle_gamma   90.00
#
_symmetry.space_group_name_H-M   'P 1'
#
loop_
_entity.id
_entity.type
_entity.pdbx_description
1 polymer ?
#
loop_
_entity_poly.entity_id
_entity_poly.type
_entity_poly.pdbx_seq_one_letter_code
_entity_poly.pdbx_strand_id
1 'polypeptide(L)'
;MAAQIFAHKTTVLTNPPNYAFTSHRLCRTLHTSTKQPIVLVACGSFNPITYHHLRMFEIAKDFIQQNTNFEILGGYLSPVSDEYKKAGLVSAHHRVNMCTLAAEQESSWLMVDSWEALQNYQRTAIVLDHFDYEINTVLGGVSTRDGERDVQIMLLAGSDLIRSMSEPGVWSHDDLDHILGHHGTFVIERTGAALDQVVDSLARWRNNIYPIAQQVQNDVSSTKVRLFFRRGLSVQYLLPAAVIDYIEQNNLYPDDGPCMEKDRGKESESGEADPTSSESGRNVQSTLGTETTRLSN
;
A
#
# COMPACT_ATOMS: atom_id res chain seq x y z
N MET A 1 -34.85 -3.91 -23.89
CA MET A 1 -33.53 -3.89 -24.54
C MET A 1 -32.60 -4.72 -23.69
N ALA A 2 -31.93 -5.70 -24.30
CA ALA A 2 -31.19 -6.76 -23.64
C ALA A 2 -30.03 -6.22 -22.80
N ALA A 3 -29.94 -6.70 -21.55
CA ALA A 3 -28.76 -6.53 -20.72
C ALA A 3 -27.58 -7.28 -21.39
N GLN A 4 -26.57 -6.53 -21.79
CA GLN A 4 -25.28 -7.10 -22.18
C GLN A 4 -24.61 -7.65 -20.93
N ILE A 5 -24.73 -8.96 -20.75
CA ILE A 5 -23.90 -9.73 -19.82
C ILE A 5 -22.49 -9.70 -20.41
N PHE A 6 -21.61 -8.88 -19.84
CA PHE A 6 -20.19 -8.94 -20.13
C PHE A 6 -19.65 -10.26 -19.58
N ALA A 7 -19.48 -11.25 -20.45
CA ALA A 7 -18.74 -12.47 -20.13
C ALA A 7 -17.26 -12.11 -19.93
N HIS A 8 -16.87 -11.84 -18.69
CA HIS A 8 -15.46 -11.74 -18.32
C HIS A 8 -14.81 -13.11 -18.44
N LYS A 9 -13.60 -13.16 -19.01
CA LYS A 9 -12.73 -14.33 -18.93
C LYS A 9 -12.49 -14.61 -17.44
N THR A 10 -13.18 -15.60 -16.88
CA THR A 10 -12.94 -16.06 -15.52
C THR A 10 -11.52 -16.62 -15.49
N THR A 11 -10.56 -15.82 -15.00
CA THR A 11 -9.27 -16.36 -14.59
C THR A 11 -9.58 -17.41 -13.53
N VAL A 12 -9.19 -18.66 -13.74
CA VAL A 12 -9.51 -19.74 -12.81
C VAL A 12 -8.78 -19.47 -11.50
N LEU A 13 -9.49 -18.92 -10.51
CA LEU A 13 -9.00 -18.74 -9.16
C LEU A 13 -8.78 -20.11 -8.55
N THR A 14 -7.52 -20.43 -8.25
CA THR A 14 -7.14 -21.73 -7.70
C THR A 14 -6.61 -21.53 -6.30
N ASN A 15 -7.35 -22.05 -5.32
CA ASN A 15 -6.96 -21.96 -3.92
C ASN A 15 -5.76 -22.89 -3.63
N PRO A 16 -4.75 -22.42 -2.87
CA PRO A 16 -3.62 -23.26 -2.50
C PRO A 16 -4.06 -24.37 -1.52
N PRO A 17 -3.28 -25.46 -1.40
CA PRO A 17 -3.60 -26.52 -0.44
C PRO A 17 -3.68 -25.97 0.99
N ASN A 18 -4.67 -26.44 1.77
CA ASN A 18 -4.92 -26.04 3.17
C ASN A 18 -5.27 -24.56 3.38
N TYR A 19 -5.57 -23.81 2.31
CA TYR A 19 -6.12 -22.48 2.42
C TYR A 19 -7.61 -22.52 2.74
N ALA A 20 -8.05 -21.60 3.61
CA ALA A 20 -9.44 -21.31 3.87
C ALA A 20 -9.62 -19.79 3.92
N PHE A 21 -10.65 -19.27 3.25
CA PHE A 21 -10.95 -17.85 3.27
C PHE A 21 -11.33 -17.40 4.67
N THR A 22 -10.71 -16.30 5.13
CA THR A 22 -10.92 -15.79 6.48
C THR A 22 -12.17 -14.92 6.52
N SER A 23 -13.21 -15.33 7.26
CA SER A 23 -14.50 -14.59 7.30
C SER A 23 -15.05 -14.36 8.72
N HIS A 24 -14.28 -14.70 9.75
CA HIS A 24 -14.76 -14.73 11.14
C HIS A 24 -15.18 -13.36 11.73
N ARG A 25 -14.69 -12.24 11.16
CA ARG A 25 -15.11 -10.86 11.51
C ARG A 25 -15.92 -10.18 10.40
N LEU A 26 -16.25 -10.88 9.32
CA LEU A 26 -17.06 -10.33 8.24
C LEU A 26 -18.52 -10.21 8.69
N CYS A 27 -19.08 -8.99 8.65
CA CYS A 27 -20.48 -8.80 8.92
C CYS A 27 -21.34 -9.35 7.77
N ARG A 28 -22.15 -10.37 8.08
CA ARG A 28 -22.99 -11.10 7.12
C ARG A 28 -24.40 -10.54 6.96
N THR A 29 -24.70 -9.47 7.69
CA THR A 29 -26.02 -8.81 7.66
C THR A 29 -25.83 -7.32 7.47
N LEU A 30 -26.49 -6.76 6.47
CA LEU A 30 -26.49 -5.32 6.26
C LEU A 30 -27.48 -4.64 7.21
N HIS A 31 -27.00 -3.67 8.00
CA HIS A 31 -27.84 -2.98 8.97
C HIS A 31 -28.73 -1.93 8.30
N THR A 32 -28.19 -1.18 7.34
CA THR A 32 -28.91 -0.12 6.62
C THR A 32 -29.25 -0.58 5.21
N SER A 33 -30.50 -0.99 4.97
CA SER A 33 -30.91 -1.55 3.67
C SER A 33 -30.84 -0.58 2.47
N THR A 34 -30.57 0.71 2.69
CA THR A 34 -30.33 1.69 1.61
C THR A 34 -28.86 1.89 1.28
N LYS A 35 -27.95 1.42 2.13
CA LYS A 35 -26.51 1.56 1.93
C LYS A 35 -25.98 0.45 1.02
N GLN A 36 -24.94 0.79 0.26
CA GLN A 36 -24.20 -0.18 -0.54
C GLN A 36 -23.18 -0.90 0.37
N PRO A 37 -23.26 -2.23 0.51
CA PRO A 37 -22.28 -3.00 1.29
C PRO A 37 -20.91 -2.98 0.61
N ILE A 38 -19.86 -2.73 1.39
CA ILE A 38 -18.48 -2.78 0.91
C ILE A 38 -17.56 -3.55 1.85
N VAL A 39 -16.47 -4.06 1.29
CA VAL A 39 -15.32 -4.58 2.04
C VAL A 39 -14.07 -3.85 1.58
N LEU A 40 -13.22 -3.45 2.54
CA LEU A 40 -11.95 -2.78 2.25
C LEU A 40 -10.82 -3.80 2.19
N VAL A 41 -10.03 -3.78 1.13
CA VAL A 41 -8.86 -4.66 0.97
C VAL A 41 -7.61 -3.79 0.82
N ALA A 42 -6.65 -3.93 1.73
CA ALA A 42 -5.33 -3.32 1.61
C ALA A 42 -4.32 -4.39 1.15
N CYS A 43 -3.92 -4.32 -0.12
CA CYS A 43 -2.83 -5.13 -0.66
C CYS A 43 -1.49 -4.45 -0.33
N GLY A 44 -0.48 -5.22 0.08
CA GLY A 44 0.81 -4.60 0.38
C GLY A 44 1.90 -5.56 0.85
N SER A 45 3.12 -5.03 0.94
CA SER A 45 4.23 -5.84 1.44
C SER A 45 4.09 -6.17 2.93
N PHE A 46 3.64 -5.22 3.76
CA PHE A 46 3.59 -5.34 5.23
C PHE A 46 4.89 -5.89 5.82
N ASN A 47 6.01 -5.23 5.52
CA ASN A 47 7.37 -5.71 5.81
C ASN A 47 8.16 -4.76 6.72
N PRO A 48 7.83 -4.63 8.02
CA PRO A 48 6.67 -5.23 8.70
C PRO A 48 5.40 -4.36 8.59
N ILE A 49 4.25 -4.86 9.04
CA ILE A 49 3.06 -4.05 9.35
C ILE A 49 3.39 -3.02 10.44
N THR A 50 2.71 -1.89 10.47
CA THR A 50 2.93 -0.78 11.42
C THR A 50 1.58 -0.16 11.82
N TYR A 51 1.55 0.66 12.86
CA TYR A 51 0.33 1.41 13.21
C TYR A 51 -0.15 2.34 12.09
N HIS A 52 0.73 2.76 11.17
CA HIS A 52 0.30 3.53 10.00
C HIS A 52 -0.68 2.73 9.12
N HIS A 53 -0.39 1.45 8.87
CA HIS A 53 -1.26 0.59 8.06
C HIS A 53 -2.63 0.40 8.72
N LEU A 54 -2.66 0.15 10.03
CA LEU A 54 -3.91 0.04 10.79
C LEU A 54 -4.67 1.38 10.80
N ARG A 55 -3.97 2.49 10.96
CA ARG A 55 -4.57 3.83 10.96
C ARG A 55 -5.23 4.19 9.63
N MET A 56 -4.70 3.71 8.49
CA MET A 56 -5.34 3.91 7.18
C MET A 56 -6.76 3.35 7.16
N PHE A 57 -7.01 2.18 7.75
CA PHE A 57 -8.35 1.60 7.81
C PHE A 57 -9.31 2.43 8.64
N GLU A 58 -8.88 2.92 9.81
CA GLU A 58 -9.73 3.77 10.66
C GLU A 58 -10.04 5.13 9.99
N ILE A 59 -9.06 5.74 9.32
CA ILE A 59 -9.30 6.98 8.55
C ILE A 59 -10.33 6.73 7.43
N ALA A 60 -10.18 5.62 6.69
CA ALA A 60 -11.13 5.26 5.64
C ALA A 60 -12.53 5.04 6.20
N LYS A 61 -12.63 4.30 7.32
CA LYS A 61 -13.88 4.01 8.00
C LYS A 61 -14.63 5.26 8.44
N ASP A 62 -13.94 6.20 9.08
CA ASP A 62 -14.53 7.47 9.51
C ASP A 62 -15.06 8.27 8.29
N PHE A 63 -14.27 8.35 7.22
CA PHE A 63 -14.68 9.04 6.00
C PHE A 63 -15.90 8.40 5.35
N ILE A 64 -15.90 7.07 5.20
CA ILE A 64 -16.99 6.31 4.59
C ILE A 64 -18.29 6.51 5.35
N GLN A 65 -18.25 6.43 6.68
CA GLN A 65 -19.43 6.57 7.52
C GLN A 65 -20.07 7.97 7.43
N GLN A 66 -19.25 9.01 7.27
CA GLN A 66 -19.71 10.40 7.30
C GLN A 66 -20.07 10.95 5.91
N ASN A 67 -19.41 10.49 4.85
CA ASN A 67 -19.42 11.17 3.55
C ASN A 67 -19.99 10.33 2.40
N THR A 68 -20.33 9.06 2.63
CA THR A 68 -20.77 8.15 1.56
C THR A 68 -22.04 7.39 1.92
N ASN A 69 -22.65 6.75 0.92
CA ASN A 69 -23.76 5.82 1.11
C ASN A 69 -23.28 4.36 1.28
N PHE A 70 -22.02 4.14 1.66
CA PHE A 70 -21.48 2.81 1.89
C PHE A 70 -21.64 2.35 3.35
N GLU A 71 -21.71 1.03 3.53
CA GLU A 71 -21.62 0.36 4.83
C GLU A 71 -20.49 -0.68 4.78
N ILE A 72 -19.51 -0.53 5.67
CA ILE A 72 -18.35 -1.43 5.73
C ILE A 72 -18.73 -2.71 6.48
N LEU A 73 -18.54 -3.85 5.82
CA LEU A 73 -18.79 -5.17 6.39
C LEU A 73 -17.54 -5.83 6.95
N GLY A 74 -16.35 -5.41 6.51
CA GLY A 74 -15.08 -5.96 6.97
C GLY A 74 -13.89 -5.26 6.31
N GLY A 75 -12.70 -5.49 6.86
CA GLY A 75 -11.44 -5.03 6.30
C GLY A 75 -10.41 -6.15 6.24
N TYR A 76 -9.63 -6.20 5.17
CA TYR A 76 -8.65 -7.24 4.93
C TYR A 76 -7.26 -6.65 4.67
N LEU A 77 -6.28 -7.17 5.39
CA LEU A 77 -4.87 -7.07 5.03
C LEU A 77 -4.54 -8.25 4.10
N SER A 78 -4.02 -7.99 2.91
CA SER A 78 -3.57 -9.02 1.97
C SER A 78 -2.06 -8.88 1.71
N PRO A 79 -1.22 -9.67 2.42
CA PRO A 79 0.22 -9.63 2.21
C PRO A 79 0.62 -10.21 0.86
N VAL A 80 1.48 -9.48 0.14
CA VAL A 80 1.99 -9.88 -1.18
C VAL A 80 2.76 -11.19 -1.14
N SER A 81 2.79 -11.93 -2.26
CA SER A 81 3.69 -13.07 -2.49
C SER A 81 5.18 -12.71 -2.38
N ASP A 82 6.02 -13.68 -1.99
CA ASP A 82 7.48 -13.53 -1.99
C ASP A 82 8.07 -13.37 -3.40
N GLU A 83 7.34 -13.81 -4.44
CA GLU A 83 7.75 -13.63 -5.83
C GLU A 83 7.72 -12.17 -6.32
N TYR A 84 7.18 -11.25 -5.52
CA TYR A 84 7.28 -9.82 -5.77
C TYR A 84 8.75 -9.34 -5.79
N LYS A 85 9.69 -10.12 -5.24
CA LYS A 85 11.16 -9.92 -5.32
C LYS A 85 11.63 -8.53 -4.89
N LYS A 86 10.86 -7.86 -4.02
CA LYS A 86 11.25 -6.57 -3.43
C LYS A 86 12.46 -6.75 -2.52
N ALA A 87 13.47 -5.88 -2.66
CA ALA A 87 14.67 -5.92 -1.85
C ALA A 87 14.36 -5.89 -0.34
N GLY A 88 14.90 -6.85 0.40
CA GLY A 88 14.72 -6.97 1.85
C GLY A 88 13.31 -7.41 2.29
N LEU A 89 12.51 -7.99 1.41
CA LEU A 89 11.24 -8.64 1.75
C LEU A 89 11.51 -9.92 2.54
N VAL A 90 11.03 -10.00 3.78
CA VAL A 90 11.06 -11.26 4.55
C VAL A 90 9.97 -12.20 4.04
N SER A 91 10.10 -13.49 4.33
CA SER A 91 9.17 -14.51 3.82
C SER A 91 7.71 -14.19 4.16
N ALA A 92 6.82 -14.62 3.27
CA ALA A 92 5.40 -14.30 3.33
C ALA A 92 4.76 -14.79 4.62
N HIS A 93 5.14 -15.99 5.09
CA HIS A 93 4.70 -16.54 6.37
C HIS A 93 4.98 -15.60 7.55
N HIS A 94 6.16 -14.97 7.62
CA HIS A 94 6.42 -14.01 8.71
C HIS A 94 5.53 -12.77 8.60
N ARG A 95 5.29 -12.28 7.38
CA ARG A 95 4.47 -11.07 7.15
C ARG A 95 3.00 -11.33 7.43
N VAL A 96 2.48 -12.49 7.02
CA VAL A 96 1.14 -12.97 7.37
C VAL A 96 1.00 -13.05 8.90
N ASN A 97 1.92 -13.71 9.61
CA ASN A 97 1.86 -13.81 11.07
C ASN A 97 1.90 -12.44 11.77
N MET A 98 2.79 -11.54 11.35
CA MET A 98 2.85 -10.19 11.90
C MET A 98 1.54 -9.42 11.63
N CYS A 99 0.94 -9.55 10.45
CA CYS A 99 -0.36 -8.96 10.16
C CYS A 99 -1.45 -9.57 11.05
N THR A 100 -1.45 -10.89 11.26
CA THR A 100 -2.44 -11.57 12.10
C THR A 100 -2.33 -11.12 13.54
N LEU A 101 -1.13 -11.06 14.10
CA LEU A 101 -0.89 -10.54 15.46
C LEU A 101 -1.40 -9.10 15.60
N ALA A 102 -1.11 -8.23 14.62
CA ALA A 102 -1.59 -6.86 14.62
C ALA A 102 -3.12 -6.77 14.54
N ALA A 103 -3.75 -7.51 13.62
CA ALA A 103 -5.20 -7.49 13.43
C ALA A 103 -5.95 -8.06 14.64
N GLU A 104 -5.45 -9.14 15.24
CA GLU A 104 -6.08 -9.78 16.39
C GLU A 104 -6.00 -8.92 17.66
N GLN A 105 -4.88 -8.22 17.88
CA GLN A 105 -4.70 -7.43 19.10
C GLN A 105 -5.31 -6.03 19.02
N GLU A 106 -5.26 -5.39 17.85
CA GLU A 106 -5.53 -3.95 17.73
C GLU A 106 -6.88 -3.64 17.06
N SER A 107 -7.59 -4.66 16.53
CA SER A 107 -8.83 -4.45 15.80
C SER A 107 -9.89 -5.50 16.12
N SER A 108 -11.15 -5.09 15.99
CA SER A 108 -12.32 -5.96 16.07
C SER A 108 -12.96 -6.29 14.71
N TRP A 109 -12.47 -5.69 13.61
CA TRP A 109 -13.10 -5.78 12.29
C TRP A 109 -12.13 -6.04 11.13
N LEU A 110 -10.82 -5.97 11.40
CA LEU A 110 -9.79 -6.33 10.43
C LEU A 110 -9.47 -7.82 10.50
N MET A 111 -9.23 -8.40 9.32
CA MET A 111 -8.80 -9.77 9.11
C MET A 111 -7.54 -9.78 8.22
N VAL A 112 -6.86 -10.92 8.18
CA VAL A 112 -5.77 -11.17 7.25
C VAL A 112 -6.19 -12.28 6.32
N ASP A 113 -6.04 -12.06 5.03
CA ASP A 113 -6.18 -13.12 4.06
C ASP A 113 -4.82 -13.48 3.48
N SER A 114 -4.45 -14.75 3.57
CA SER A 114 -3.14 -15.26 3.16
C SER A 114 -3.12 -15.75 1.71
N TRP A 115 -4.22 -15.63 0.96
CA TRP A 115 -4.30 -16.17 -0.39
C TRP A 115 -3.19 -15.63 -1.28
N GLU A 116 -3.07 -14.30 -1.41
CA GLU A 116 -2.03 -13.66 -2.23
C GLU A 116 -0.61 -14.11 -1.84
N ALA A 117 -0.35 -14.20 -0.53
CA ALA A 117 0.94 -14.62 0.02
C ALA A 117 1.32 -16.07 -0.34
N LEU A 118 0.33 -16.94 -0.53
CA LEU A 118 0.51 -18.36 -0.84
C LEU A 118 0.59 -18.65 -2.35
N GLN A 119 0.32 -17.65 -3.19
CA GLN A 119 0.38 -17.78 -4.66
C GLN A 119 1.78 -17.44 -5.20
N ASN A 120 2.01 -17.81 -6.46
CA ASN A 120 2.96 -17.10 -7.31
C ASN A 120 2.50 -15.64 -7.48
N TYR A 121 3.39 -14.73 -7.92
CA TYR A 121 3.06 -13.31 -8.02
C TYR A 121 1.70 -13.07 -8.72
N GLN A 122 0.80 -12.36 -8.05
CA GLN A 122 -0.51 -11.98 -8.57
C GLN A 122 -0.62 -10.47 -8.77
N ARG A 123 -1.38 -10.08 -9.79
CA ARG A 123 -1.77 -8.69 -10.00
C ARG A 123 -2.88 -8.34 -9.02
N THR A 124 -2.90 -7.09 -8.53
CA THR A 124 -3.92 -6.61 -7.58
C THR A 124 -5.35 -6.82 -8.09
N ALA A 125 -5.60 -6.66 -9.39
CA ALA A 125 -6.90 -6.94 -10.00
C ALA A 125 -7.40 -8.37 -9.68
N ILE A 126 -6.52 -9.37 -9.78
CA ILE A 126 -6.83 -10.78 -9.51
C ILE A 126 -7.05 -11.01 -8.01
N VAL A 127 -6.29 -10.31 -7.16
CA VAL A 127 -6.49 -10.37 -5.70
C VAL A 127 -7.86 -9.83 -5.33
N LEU A 128 -8.31 -8.72 -5.91
CA LEU A 128 -9.66 -8.18 -5.67
C LEU A 128 -10.76 -9.12 -6.18
N ASP A 129 -10.55 -9.75 -7.34
CA ASP A 129 -11.49 -10.77 -7.87
C ASP A 129 -11.59 -12.00 -6.97
N HIS A 130 -10.50 -12.38 -6.32
CA HIS A 130 -10.51 -13.45 -5.33
C HIS A 130 -11.42 -13.12 -4.15
N PHE A 131 -11.32 -11.91 -3.59
CA PHE A 131 -12.23 -11.47 -2.53
C PHE A 131 -13.69 -11.40 -3.01
N ASP A 132 -13.93 -10.90 -4.21
CA ASP A 132 -15.27 -10.83 -4.79
C ASP A 132 -15.87 -12.23 -4.94
N TYR A 133 -15.12 -13.17 -5.51
CA TYR A 133 -15.55 -14.55 -5.66
C TYR A 133 -15.84 -15.23 -4.31
N GLU A 134 -14.92 -15.13 -3.35
CA GLU A 134 -15.12 -15.75 -2.04
C GLU A 134 -16.34 -15.15 -1.31
N ILE A 135 -16.51 -13.83 -1.33
CA ILE A 135 -17.60 -13.17 -0.59
C ILE A 135 -18.94 -13.31 -1.31
N ASN A 136 -19.01 -13.04 -2.60
CA ASN A 136 -20.27 -12.98 -3.34
C ASN A 136 -20.67 -14.33 -3.93
N THR A 137 -19.72 -15.17 -4.35
CA THR A 137 -20.03 -16.48 -4.94
C THR A 137 -20.00 -17.61 -3.91
N VAL A 138 -18.92 -17.75 -3.13
CA VAL A 138 -18.77 -18.87 -2.19
C VAL A 138 -19.63 -18.66 -0.95
N LEU A 139 -19.58 -17.46 -0.36
CA LEU A 139 -20.41 -17.14 0.80
C LEU A 139 -21.80 -16.59 0.40
N GLY A 140 -22.04 -16.23 -0.85
CA GLY A 140 -23.38 -15.82 -1.33
C GLY A 140 -23.76 -14.36 -1.00
N GLY A 141 -22.79 -13.48 -0.78
CA GLY A 141 -23.03 -12.05 -0.55
C GLY A 141 -23.40 -11.74 0.91
N VAL A 142 -24.22 -10.70 1.11
CA VAL A 142 -24.71 -10.27 2.43
C VAL A 142 -26.24 -10.29 2.50
N SER A 143 -26.77 -10.76 3.62
CA SER A 143 -28.21 -10.78 3.86
C SER A 143 -28.73 -9.38 4.20
N THR A 144 -29.82 -8.99 3.58
CA THR A 144 -30.53 -7.73 3.81
C THR A 144 -32.01 -7.99 4.10
N ARG A 145 -32.76 -6.96 4.51
CA ARG A 145 -34.21 -7.09 4.73
C ARG A 145 -34.98 -7.51 3.47
N ASP A 146 -34.46 -7.15 2.31
CA ASP A 146 -35.12 -7.31 1.01
C ASP A 146 -34.55 -8.51 0.21
N GLY A 147 -33.63 -9.28 0.78
CA GLY A 147 -32.95 -10.42 0.15
C GLY A 147 -31.42 -10.35 0.28
N GLU A 148 -30.71 -11.12 -0.54
CA GLU A 148 -29.24 -11.09 -0.61
C GLU A 148 -28.75 -9.96 -1.51
N ARG A 149 -27.59 -9.39 -1.19
CA ARG A 149 -26.90 -8.40 -2.03
C ARG A 149 -25.42 -8.69 -2.16
N ASP A 150 -24.88 -8.37 -3.33
CA ASP A 150 -23.45 -8.44 -3.58
C ASP A 150 -22.72 -7.31 -2.85
N VAL A 151 -21.57 -7.65 -2.30
CA VAL A 151 -20.65 -6.78 -1.58
C VAL A 151 -19.63 -6.23 -2.56
N GLN A 152 -19.48 -4.91 -2.62
CA GLN A 152 -18.47 -4.30 -3.47
C GLN A 152 -17.10 -4.35 -2.78
N ILE A 153 -16.12 -4.96 -3.45
CA ILE A 153 -14.74 -5.00 -2.96
C ILE A 153 -14.04 -3.71 -3.36
N MET A 154 -13.43 -3.01 -2.41
CA MET A 154 -12.77 -1.74 -2.66
C MET A 154 -11.33 -1.75 -2.16
N LEU A 155 -10.41 -1.28 -3.00
CA LEU A 155 -8.99 -1.20 -2.67
C LEU A 155 -8.73 -0.03 -1.71
N LEU A 156 -8.12 -0.31 -0.57
CA LEU A 156 -7.60 0.71 0.35
C LEU A 156 -6.09 0.86 0.17
N ALA A 157 -5.64 2.07 -0.17
CA ALA A 157 -4.23 2.33 -0.43
C ALA A 157 -3.76 3.70 0.06
N GLY A 158 -2.45 3.87 0.16
CA GLY A 158 -1.83 5.18 0.34
C GLY A 158 -1.62 5.90 -0.99
N SER A 159 -1.39 7.21 -0.93
CA SER A 159 -1.12 8.06 -2.10
C SER A 159 0.03 7.61 -3.02
N ASP A 160 0.98 6.83 -2.51
CA ASP A 160 2.08 6.30 -3.33
C ASP A 160 1.59 5.27 -4.36
N LEU A 161 0.57 4.47 -4.04
CA LEU A 161 0.03 3.47 -4.97
C LEU A 161 -0.72 4.15 -6.12
N ILE A 162 -1.59 5.13 -5.82
CA ILE A 162 -2.35 5.83 -6.87
C ILE A 162 -1.41 6.62 -7.79
N ARG A 163 -0.30 7.15 -7.26
CA ARG A 163 0.73 7.80 -8.08
C ARG A 163 1.36 6.80 -9.05
N SER A 164 1.71 5.60 -8.59
CA SER A 164 2.22 4.56 -9.48
C SER A 164 1.19 4.16 -10.56
N MET A 165 -0.11 4.23 -10.27
CA MET A 165 -1.17 3.97 -11.25
C MET A 165 -1.27 5.04 -12.34
N SER A 166 -0.88 6.29 -12.04
CA SER A 166 -0.76 7.35 -13.05
C SER A 166 0.52 7.29 -13.88
N GLU A 167 1.53 6.51 -13.46
CA GLU A 167 2.80 6.41 -14.18
C GLU A 167 2.66 5.51 -15.42
N PRO A 168 2.92 6.04 -16.63
CA PRO A 168 2.77 5.27 -17.86
C PRO A 168 3.67 4.02 -17.89
N GLY A 169 3.08 2.87 -18.21
CA GLY A 169 3.80 1.60 -18.37
C GLY A 169 4.01 0.81 -17.07
N VAL A 170 3.61 1.33 -15.91
CA VAL A 170 3.66 0.58 -14.63
C VAL A 170 2.46 -0.35 -14.50
N TRP A 171 1.28 0.11 -14.91
CA TRP A 171 0.02 -0.64 -14.85
C TRP A 171 -0.53 -0.86 -16.25
N SER A 172 -1.14 -2.03 -16.47
CA SER A 172 -1.88 -2.27 -17.71
C SER A 172 -3.20 -1.50 -17.68
N HIS A 173 -3.66 -1.04 -18.84
CA HIS A 173 -4.91 -0.30 -18.93
C HIS A 173 -6.11 -1.17 -18.52
N ASP A 174 -6.07 -2.46 -18.84
CA ASP A 174 -7.08 -3.43 -18.44
C ASP A 174 -7.13 -3.60 -16.91
N ASP A 175 -5.98 -3.63 -16.23
CA ASP A 175 -5.94 -3.69 -14.76
C ASP A 175 -6.47 -2.39 -14.12
N LEU A 176 -6.18 -1.22 -14.71
CA LEU A 176 -6.70 0.04 -14.22
C LEU A 176 -8.22 0.13 -14.42
N ASP A 177 -8.73 -0.22 -15.60
CA ASP A 177 -10.18 -0.28 -15.86
C ASP A 177 -10.87 -1.28 -14.92
N HIS A 178 -10.21 -2.38 -14.56
CA HIS A 178 -10.76 -3.36 -13.63
C HIS A 178 -10.75 -2.89 -12.17
N ILE A 179 -9.60 -2.42 -11.68
CA ILE A 179 -9.43 -1.98 -10.30
C ILE A 179 -10.22 -0.69 -10.04
N LEU A 180 -10.08 0.31 -10.91
CA LEU A 180 -10.67 1.63 -10.71
C LEU A 180 -12.07 1.75 -11.31
N GLY A 181 -12.40 0.96 -12.34
CA GLY A 181 -13.74 0.97 -12.94
C GLY A 181 -14.74 0.07 -12.24
N HIS A 182 -14.36 -1.15 -11.86
CA HIS A 182 -15.27 -2.13 -11.27
C HIS A 182 -15.24 -2.10 -9.72
N HIS A 183 -14.06 -2.25 -9.14
CA HIS A 183 -13.91 -2.36 -7.68
C HIS A 183 -13.97 -1.00 -6.98
N GLY A 184 -13.12 -0.06 -7.40
CA GLY A 184 -12.97 1.26 -6.80
C GLY A 184 -11.90 1.32 -5.71
N THR A 185 -11.51 2.53 -5.31
CA THR A 185 -10.43 2.70 -4.35
C THR A 185 -10.60 3.89 -3.41
N PHE A 186 -10.23 3.68 -2.14
CA PHE A 186 -10.00 4.74 -1.17
C PHE A 186 -8.51 5.00 -1.03
N VAL A 187 -8.11 6.26 -1.16
CA VAL A 187 -6.69 6.66 -1.17
C VAL A 187 -6.44 7.60 0.01
N ILE A 188 -5.60 7.18 0.95
CA ILE A 188 -5.17 8.01 2.07
C ILE A 188 -4.01 8.91 1.61
N GLU A 189 -4.24 10.22 1.66
CA GLU A 189 -3.23 11.21 1.29
C GLU A 189 -2.12 11.28 2.34
N ARG A 190 -0.87 11.27 1.86
CA ARG A 190 0.32 11.52 2.69
C ARG A 190 0.79 12.95 2.50
N THR A 191 1.49 13.49 3.49
CA THR A 191 1.98 14.86 3.52
C THR A 191 2.67 15.27 2.21
N GLY A 192 2.17 16.33 1.57
CA GLY A 192 2.79 16.97 0.40
C GLY A 192 2.46 16.35 -0.96
N ALA A 193 1.51 15.41 -1.04
CA ALA A 193 1.08 14.81 -2.28
C ALA A 193 -0.15 15.55 -2.85
N ALA A 194 0.02 16.41 -3.86
CA ALA A 194 -1.11 16.97 -4.59
C ALA A 194 -1.84 15.87 -5.38
N LEU A 195 -2.79 15.19 -4.73
CA LEU A 195 -3.57 14.11 -5.34
C LEU A 195 -4.43 14.58 -6.51
N ASP A 196 -4.83 15.85 -6.53
CA ASP A 196 -5.67 16.40 -7.59
C ASP A 196 -5.08 16.16 -8.99
N GLN A 197 -3.77 16.41 -9.17
CA GLN A 197 -3.10 16.21 -10.47
C GLN A 197 -3.04 14.73 -10.86
N VAL A 198 -2.86 13.83 -9.88
CA VAL A 198 -2.84 12.38 -10.10
C VAL A 198 -4.24 11.90 -10.49
N VAL A 199 -5.26 12.36 -9.78
CA VAL A 199 -6.67 12.01 -10.06
C VAL A 199 -7.10 12.56 -11.42
N ASP A 200 -6.60 13.72 -11.84
CA ASP A 200 -6.88 14.29 -13.17
C ASP A 200 -6.31 13.41 -14.30
N SER A 201 -5.14 12.81 -14.11
CA SER A 201 -4.61 11.82 -15.07
C SER A 201 -5.46 10.54 -15.15
N LEU A 202 -6.19 10.24 -14.08
CA LEU A 202 -7.12 9.10 -13.94
C LEU A 202 -8.59 9.54 -14.09
N ALA A 203 -8.86 10.68 -14.74
CA ALA A 203 -10.17 11.32 -14.77
C ALA A 203 -11.32 10.38 -15.22
N ARG A 204 -11.04 9.39 -16.06
CA ARG A 204 -12.00 8.36 -16.49
C ARG A 204 -12.67 7.66 -15.30
N TRP A 205 -11.92 7.39 -14.24
CA TRP A 205 -12.39 6.62 -13.08
C TRP A 205 -12.61 7.49 -11.85
N ARG A 206 -12.62 8.83 -12.01
CA ARG A 206 -12.69 9.79 -10.90
C ARG A 206 -13.83 9.51 -9.91
N ASN A 207 -14.98 9.06 -10.41
CA ASN A 207 -16.16 8.80 -9.57
C ASN A 207 -16.01 7.59 -8.62
N ASN A 208 -14.99 6.75 -8.84
CA ASN A 208 -14.72 5.55 -8.07
C ASN A 208 -13.35 5.62 -7.33
N ILE A 209 -12.74 6.81 -7.33
CA ILE A 209 -11.52 7.13 -6.59
C ILE A 209 -11.90 8.11 -5.49
N TYR A 210 -11.69 7.70 -4.24
CA TYR A 210 -12.06 8.48 -3.07
C TYR A 210 -10.80 8.93 -2.32
N PRO A 211 -10.25 10.12 -2.63
CA PRO A 211 -9.12 10.67 -1.90
C PRO A 211 -9.55 11.13 -0.50
N ILE A 212 -8.77 10.78 0.52
CA ILE A 212 -9.04 11.12 1.93
C ILE A 212 -7.81 11.81 2.52
N ALA A 213 -8.00 13.07 2.92
CA ALA A 213 -6.96 13.85 3.58
C ALA A 213 -6.72 13.35 5.01
N GLN A 214 -5.45 13.14 5.36
CA GLN A 214 -5.05 12.75 6.70
C GLN A 214 -4.94 13.99 7.60
N GLN A 215 -5.80 14.10 8.63
CA GLN A 215 -5.79 15.24 9.57
C GLN A 215 -4.56 15.27 10.49
N VAL A 216 -4.08 14.08 10.92
CA VAL A 216 -2.92 13.94 11.81
C VAL A 216 -1.85 13.14 11.09
N GLN A 217 -0.71 13.77 10.80
CA GLN A 217 0.37 13.14 10.05
C GLN A 217 1.01 12.00 10.85
N ASN A 218 0.99 10.80 10.27
CA ASN A 218 1.67 9.63 10.78
C ASN A 218 2.51 9.04 9.64
N ASP A 219 3.80 9.40 9.58
CA ASP A 219 4.69 9.03 8.49
C ASP A 219 5.64 7.86 8.83
N VAL A 220 5.17 6.93 9.66
CA VAL A 220 5.89 5.70 10.02
C VAL A 220 5.84 4.70 8.86
N SER A 221 6.92 4.64 8.08
CA SER A 221 7.09 3.66 7.00
C SER A 221 7.81 2.41 7.47
N SER A 222 7.49 1.25 6.90
CA SER A 222 8.19 -0.01 7.20
C SER A 222 9.69 0.08 6.91
N THR A 223 10.11 0.90 5.93
CA THR A 223 11.54 1.12 5.63
C THR A 223 12.27 1.79 6.80
N LYS A 224 11.65 2.79 7.45
CA LYS A 224 12.21 3.41 8.66
C LYS A 224 12.25 2.42 9.82
N VAL A 225 11.20 1.62 9.99
CA VAL A 225 11.15 0.57 11.03
C VAL A 225 12.27 -0.45 10.85
N ARG A 226 12.47 -0.99 9.65
CA ARG A 226 13.59 -1.91 9.37
C ARG A 226 14.95 -1.26 9.66
N LEU A 227 15.11 0.02 9.34
CA LEU A 227 16.33 0.76 9.66
C LEU A 227 16.54 0.89 11.17
N PHE A 228 15.48 1.08 11.96
CA PHE A 228 15.59 1.18 13.42
C PHE A 228 16.00 -0.16 14.04
N PHE A 229 15.40 -1.28 13.61
CA PHE A 229 15.85 -2.61 14.03
C PHE A 229 17.34 -2.83 13.74
N ARG A 230 17.79 -2.55 12.51
CA ARG A 230 19.20 -2.68 12.13
C ARG A 230 20.16 -1.83 12.95
N ARG A 231 19.70 -0.68 13.45
CA ARG A 231 20.51 0.25 14.25
C ARG A 231 20.37 0.04 15.76
N GLY A 232 19.62 -0.98 16.19
CA GLY A 232 19.31 -1.18 17.62
C GLY A 232 18.51 -0.02 18.24
N LEU A 233 17.75 0.72 17.43
CA LEU A 233 16.88 1.80 17.89
C LEU A 233 15.51 1.24 18.27
N SER A 234 14.91 1.78 19.32
CA SER A 234 13.58 1.36 19.75
C SER A 234 12.52 1.67 18.68
N VAL A 235 11.64 0.70 18.46
CA VAL A 235 10.44 0.82 17.60
C VAL A 235 9.14 0.79 18.41
N GLN A 236 9.23 0.89 19.74
CA GLN A 236 8.07 0.92 20.62
C GLN A 236 7.09 2.00 20.17
N TYR A 237 5.80 1.68 20.16
CA TYR A 237 4.71 2.57 19.73
C TYR A 237 4.69 2.91 18.23
N LEU A 238 5.62 2.37 17.43
CA LEU A 238 5.55 2.41 15.96
C LEU A 238 4.83 1.18 15.39
N LEU A 239 4.83 0.08 16.14
CA LEU A 239 4.20 -1.20 15.85
C LEU A 239 3.47 -1.73 17.10
N PRO A 240 2.49 -2.63 16.92
CA PRO A 240 1.92 -3.41 18.02
C PRO A 240 2.99 -4.19 18.77
N ALA A 241 2.85 -4.30 20.09
CA ALA A 241 3.84 -4.94 20.96
C ALA A 241 4.13 -6.38 20.53
N ALA A 242 3.10 -7.19 20.23
CA ALA A 242 3.34 -8.57 19.79
C ALA A 242 4.02 -8.69 18.43
N VAL A 243 3.93 -7.67 17.56
CA VAL A 243 4.69 -7.66 16.31
C VAL A 243 6.17 -7.41 16.60
N ILE A 244 6.48 -6.54 17.57
CA ILE A 244 7.85 -6.30 18.03
C ILE A 244 8.42 -7.59 18.62
N ASP A 245 7.71 -8.21 19.57
CA ASP A 245 8.11 -9.48 20.20
C ASP A 245 8.35 -10.58 19.15
N TYR A 246 7.48 -10.69 18.16
CA TYR A 246 7.62 -11.67 17.07
C TYR A 246 8.87 -11.42 16.22
N ILE A 247 9.15 -10.15 15.89
CA ILE A 247 10.34 -9.77 15.11
C ILE A 247 11.61 -10.13 15.87
N GLU A 248 11.67 -9.83 17.16
CA GLU A 248 12.83 -10.12 18.02
C GLU A 248 13.04 -11.64 18.19
N GLN A 249 11.97 -12.39 18.47
CA GLN A 249 12.03 -13.85 18.64
C GLN A 249 12.49 -14.59 17.38
N ASN A 250 12.15 -14.07 16.19
CA ASN A 250 12.52 -14.66 14.91
C ASN A 250 13.79 -14.02 14.30
N ASN A 251 14.45 -13.09 15.02
CA ASN A 251 15.63 -12.35 14.56
C ASN A 251 15.45 -11.75 13.15
N LEU A 252 14.28 -11.14 12.91
CA LEU A 252 13.98 -10.50 11.63
C LEU A 252 14.62 -9.11 11.57
N TYR A 253 15.13 -8.74 10.40
CA TYR A 253 15.83 -7.46 10.16
C TYR A 253 17.11 -7.29 11.02
N PRO A 254 18.05 -8.26 10.97
CA PRO A 254 19.28 -8.19 11.78
C PRO A 254 20.14 -6.99 11.41
N ASP A 255 20.98 -6.56 12.35
CA ASP A 255 22.03 -5.56 12.13
C ASP A 255 22.93 -5.99 10.96
N ASP A 256 23.13 -5.09 9.99
CA ASP A 256 24.02 -5.32 8.85
C ASP A 256 25.51 -5.26 9.26
N GLY A 257 25.80 -5.02 10.55
CA GLY A 257 27.13 -4.74 11.06
C GLY A 257 27.63 -3.37 10.59
N PRO A 258 28.84 -2.93 11.01
CA PRO A 258 29.43 -1.74 10.44
C PRO A 258 29.63 -1.95 8.93
N CYS A 259 28.88 -1.21 8.11
CA CYS A 259 29.06 -1.15 6.67
C CYS A 259 30.54 -0.84 6.36
N MET A 260 31.28 -1.84 5.88
CA MET A 260 32.49 -1.60 5.12
C MET A 260 32.07 -0.93 3.83
N GLU A 261 32.32 0.38 3.70
CA GLU A 261 32.26 1.09 2.43
C GLU A 261 33.16 0.36 1.43
N LYS A 262 32.57 -0.48 0.57
CA LYS A 262 33.27 -1.05 -0.58
C LYS A 262 32.68 -0.49 -1.86
N ASP A 263 33.57 0.23 -2.56
CA ASP A 263 33.56 0.63 -3.96
C ASP A 263 32.46 1.57 -4.47
N ARG A 264 32.79 2.87 -4.45
CA ARG A 264 32.57 3.71 -5.63
C ARG A 264 33.84 3.67 -6.47
N GLY A 265 33.79 2.86 -7.51
CA GLY A 265 34.84 2.76 -8.52
C GLY A 265 35.07 4.08 -9.25
N LYS A 266 36.36 4.37 -9.44
CA LYS A 266 37.01 4.97 -10.61
C LYS A 266 36.04 5.58 -11.63
N GLU A 267 35.95 6.90 -11.61
CA GLU A 267 35.61 7.66 -12.81
C GLU A 267 36.76 7.56 -13.82
N SER A 268 36.36 7.28 -15.04
CA SER A 268 37.16 7.18 -16.25
C SER A 268 37.69 8.55 -16.68
N GLU A 269 39.01 8.71 -16.69
CA GLU A 269 39.66 9.70 -17.55
C GLU A 269 39.85 9.11 -18.95
N SER A 270 39.23 9.74 -19.94
CA SER A 270 39.53 9.55 -21.35
C SER A 270 39.65 10.91 -22.02
N GLY A 271 40.78 11.19 -22.67
CA GLY A 271 40.87 12.24 -23.69
C GLY A 271 42.14 13.07 -23.64
N GLU A 272 43.22 12.54 -24.20
CA GLU A 272 44.41 13.28 -24.61
C GLU A 272 44.15 13.99 -25.95
N ALA A 273 44.40 15.31 -26.02
CA ALA A 273 44.83 16.03 -27.23
C ALA A 273 45.33 17.45 -26.86
N ASP A 274 46.61 17.68 -27.09
CA ASP A 274 47.38 18.94 -27.00
C ASP A 274 47.48 19.59 -28.42
N PRO A 275 48.21 20.69 -28.70
CA PRO A 275 48.28 22.04 -28.10
C PRO A 275 48.05 23.17 -29.15
N THR A 276 47.96 24.45 -28.75
CA THR A 276 48.84 25.58 -29.20
C THR A 276 48.32 27.01 -28.94
N SER A 277 49.13 27.75 -28.18
CA SER A 277 49.57 29.17 -28.30
C SER A 277 48.58 30.36 -28.37
N SER A 278 48.79 31.27 -27.41
CA SER A 278 49.18 32.70 -27.55
C SER A 278 48.37 33.72 -26.73
N GLU A 279 49.09 34.30 -25.75
CA GLU A 279 49.13 35.72 -25.32
C GLU A 279 47.86 36.51 -25.00
N SER A 280 47.76 36.96 -23.73
CA SER A 280 48.03 38.35 -23.28
C SER A 280 47.07 38.86 -22.18
N GLY A 281 47.69 39.43 -21.12
CA GLY A 281 47.31 40.75 -20.62
C GLY A 281 46.29 40.89 -19.47
N ARG A 282 46.82 41.17 -18.26
CA ARG A 282 46.38 42.18 -17.24
C ARG A 282 44.91 42.15 -16.74
N ASN A 283 44.52 42.52 -15.51
CA ASN A 283 45.08 42.89 -14.20
C ASN A 283 43.83 43.24 -13.32
N VAL A 284 44.00 43.38 -11.99
CA VAL A 284 43.16 44.18 -11.04
C VAL A 284 42.05 43.50 -10.19
N GLN A 285 42.38 43.32 -8.89
CA GLN A 285 41.70 43.63 -7.60
C GLN A 285 40.23 43.21 -7.34
N SER A 286 40.00 42.44 -6.25
CA SER A 286 39.46 42.82 -4.90
C SER A 286 37.93 43.06 -4.91
N THR A 287 37.10 42.54 -4.01
CA THR A 287 37.11 42.59 -2.54
C THR A 287 36.21 41.50 -1.92
N LEU A 288 36.51 41.14 -0.67
CA LEU A 288 35.70 40.38 0.28
C LEU A 288 34.32 41.03 0.55
N GLY A 289 33.37 40.19 1.00
CA GLY A 289 32.13 40.61 1.64
C GLY A 289 31.29 39.44 2.18
N THR A 290 31.69 38.88 3.30
CA THR A 290 30.91 37.99 4.20
C THR A 290 29.86 38.79 4.99
N GLU A 291 28.65 38.24 5.16
CA GLU A 291 27.80 38.26 6.38
C GLU A 291 26.45 37.57 6.03
N THR A 292 26.12 36.38 6.53
CA THR A 292 25.67 35.99 7.88
C THR A 292 24.39 36.70 8.32
N THR A 293 23.23 36.06 8.08
CA THR A 293 21.97 36.42 8.75
C THR A 293 21.52 35.29 9.66
N ARG A 294 21.34 35.67 10.93
CA ARG A 294 20.95 34.86 12.08
C ARG A 294 19.48 34.43 12.02
N LEU A 295 19.26 33.28 12.65
CA LEU A 295 18.01 32.78 13.21
C LEU A 295 17.40 33.79 14.20
N SER A 296 16.08 33.87 14.20
CA SER A 296 15.29 34.37 15.32
C SER A 296 14.00 33.57 15.41
N ASN A 297 13.90 32.83 16.51
CA ASN A 297 12.74 32.26 17.23
C ASN A 297 11.67 31.48 16.47
#